data_AF-A0A6G4ZQ46-F1
#
_entry.id   AF-A0A6G4ZQ46-F1
#
_cell.length_a   1.000
_cell.length_b   1.000
_cell.length_c   1.000
_cell.angle_alpha   90.00
_cell.angle_beta   90.00
_cell.angle_gamma   90.00
#
_symmetry.space_group_name_H-M   'P 1'
#
loop_
_entity.id
_entity.type
_entity.pdbx_description
1 polymer ?
#
loop_
_entity_poly.entity_id
_entity_poly.type
_entity_poly.pdbx_seq_one_letter_code
_entity_poly.pdbx_strand_id
1 'polypeptide(L)'
;MISTQEYLEQFSPSQNISRLEKVAEWIHNHSLLVKITRIALSALGTIALGCAFAWGSVFIGAIGITAIIVTEIAYRKLGTFGLLKNSMSHHIYKPAQCEGGRLFYQGDIPILSIESDDPYKAGKAQGYLTAPQALKLARRAREMSGMPEPHQVQNVLAEIKQQIPQQYLTEMQGMVDGINNWINEQWWWGRYPKVSF
;
A
#
# COMPACT_ATOMS: atom_id res chain seq x y z
N MET A 1 20.70 12.02 20.13
CA MET A 1 19.72 10.98 20.51
C MET A 1 18.36 11.63 20.40
N ILE A 2 17.54 11.22 19.43
CA ILE A 2 16.15 11.68 19.32
C ILE A 2 15.37 10.91 20.39
N SER A 3 14.62 11.64 21.22
CA SER A 3 13.79 11.04 22.27
C SER A 3 12.72 10.12 21.65
N THR A 4 12.43 8.99 22.27
CA THR A 4 11.35 8.08 21.83
C THR A 4 9.99 8.79 21.74
N GLN A 5 9.79 9.86 22.52
CA GLN A 5 8.60 10.71 22.42
C GLN A 5 8.60 11.61 21.17
N GLU A 6 9.75 12.19 20.80
CA GLU A 6 9.89 12.96 19.54
C GLU A 6 9.60 12.09 18.32
N TYR A 7 10.01 10.82 18.36
CA TYR A 7 9.77 9.87 17.27
C TYR A 7 8.28 9.52 17.13
N LEU A 8 7.56 9.36 18.24
CA LEU A 8 6.13 9.03 18.25
C LEU A 8 5.23 10.23 17.90
N GLU A 9 5.61 11.45 18.31
CA GLU A 9 4.88 12.67 17.92
C GLU A 9 4.98 12.96 16.43
N GLN A 10 6.09 12.58 15.79
CA GLN A 10 6.29 12.74 14.34
C GLN A 10 5.34 11.86 13.49
N PHE A 11 4.77 10.81 14.08
CA PHE A 11 3.80 9.90 13.44
C PHE A 11 2.37 10.08 13.95
N SER A 12 2.10 11.10 14.77
CA SER A 12 0.73 11.35 15.25
C SER A 12 -0.15 11.80 14.08
N PRO A 13 -1.22 11.04 13.72
CA PRO A 13 -2.02 11.35 12.55
C PRO A 13 -2.83 12.63 12.81
N SER A 14 -2.45 13.73 12.18
CA SER A 14 -3.20 15.00 12.26
C SER A 14 -4.67 14.81 11.83
N GLN A 15 -5.61 15.47 12.52
CA GLN A 15 -7.07 15.36 12.31
C GLN A 15 -7.57 15.61 10.86
N ASN A 16 -6.71 16.09 9.95
CA ASN A 16 -6.98 16.23 8.52
C ASN A 16 -7.13 14.90 7.76
N ILE A 17 -6.79 13.77 8.39
CA ILE A 17 -6.84 12.45 7.77
C ILE A 17 -8.27 11.99 7.47
N SER A 18 -9.25 12.38 8.30
CA SER A 18 -10.66 11.96 8.11
C SER A 18 -11.31 12.41 6.79
N ARG A 19 -10.89 13.55 6.22
CA ARG A 19 -11.41 14.04 4.93
C ARG A 19 -10.72 13.36 3.75
N LEU A 20 -9.41 13.17 3.85
CA LEU A 20 -8.64 12.48 2.81
C LEU A 20 -9.00 11.00 2.72
N GLU A 21 -9.28 10.35 3.85
CA GLU A 21 -9.78 8.97 3.90
C GLU A 21 -11.14 8.84 3.23
N LYS A 22 -12.10 9.73 3.52
CA LYS A 22 -13.42 9.74 2.86
C LYS A 22 -13.31 9.94 1.35
N VAL A 23 -12.40 10.83 0.91
CA VAL A 23 -12.16 11.06 -0.52
C VAL A 23 -11.48 9.84 -1.15
N ALA A 24 -10.52 9.22 -0.47
CA ALA A 24 -9.86 8.01 -0.93
C ALA A 24 -10.85 6.83 -1.07
N GLU A 25 -11.69 6.63 -0.05
CA GLU A 25 -12.77 5.63 -0.04
C GLU A 25 -13.78 5.88 -1.17
N TRP A 26 -14.19 7.13 -1.38
CA TRP A 26 -15.10 7.50 -2.46
C TRP A 26 -14.48 7.24 -3.85
N ILE A 27 -13.22 7.64 -4.06
CA ILE A 27 -12.47 7.40 -5.31
C ILE A 27 -12.34 5.89 -5.58
N HIS A 28 -12.10 5.12 -4.53
CA HIS A 28 -11.98 3.66 -4.61
C HIS A 28 -13.30 3.02 -5.03
N ASN A 29 -14.40 3.37 -4.36
CA ASN A 29 -15.74 2.85 -4.64
C ASN A 29 -16.27 3.28 -6.03
N HIS A 30 -15.78 4.40 -6.57
CA HIS A 30 -16.21 4.96 -7.85
C HIS A 30 -15.09 5.00 -8.90
N SER A 31 -14.17 4.05 -8.86
CA SER A 31 -13.00 4.03 -9.76
C SER A 31 -13.35 4.11 -11.26
N LEU A 32 -14.51 3.58 -11.67
CA LEU A 32 -15.04 3.67 -13.03
C LEU A 32 -15.46 5.11 -13.38
N LEU A 33 -16.18 5.81 -12.49
CA LEU A 33 -16.54 7.22 -12.70
C LEU A 33 -15.29 8.09 -12.83
N VAL A 34 -14.24 7.82 -12.03
CA VAL A 34 -13.00 8.58 -12.12
C VAL A 34 -12.26 8.30 -13.44
N LYS A 35 -12.37 7.10 -14.02
CA LYS A 35 -11.84 6.83 -15.37
C LYS A 35 -12.64 7.57 -16.45
N ILE A 36 -13.97 7.60 -16.33
CA ILE A 36 -14.85 8.31 -17.28
C ILE A 36 -14.60 9.82 -17.23
N THR A 37 -14.48 10.42 -16.05
CA THR A 37 -14.21 11.86 -15.91
C THR A 37 -12.86 12.24 -16.51
N ARG A 38 -11.85 11.35 -16.45
CA ARG A 38 -10.57 11.57 -17.15
C ARG A 38 -10.79 11.73 -18.64
N ILE A 39 -11.44 10.73 -19.24
CA ILE A 39 -11.67 10.67 -20.69
C ILE A 39 -12.50 11.87 -21.13
N ALA A 40 -13.53 12.22 -20.36
CA ALA A 40 -14.37 13.38 -20.65
C ALA A 40 -13.59 14.71 -20.58
N LEU A 41 -12.79 14.93 -19.52
CA LEU A 41 -11.99 16.16 -19.39
C LEU A 41 -10.88 16.26 -20.45
N SER A 42 -10.21 15.14 -20.76
CA SER A 42 -9.23 15.09 -21.84
C SER A 42 -9.87 15.35 -23.20
N ALA A 43 -11.06 14.81 -23.47
CA ALA A 43 -11.81 15.05 -24.70
C ALA A 43 -12.29 16.51 -24.82
N LEU A 44 -12.75 17.12 -23.73
CA LEU A 44 -13.10 18.54 -23.70
C LEU A 44 -11.89 19.43 -23.97
N GLY A 45 -10.73 19.09 -23.40
CA GLY A 45 -9.47 19.79 -23.66
C GLY A 45 -9.02 19.70 -25.12
N THR A 46 -9.16 18.54 -25.77
CA THR A 46 -8.82 18.38 -27.19
C THR A 46 -9.81 19.10 -28.11
N ILE A 47 -11.11 19.11 -27.78
CA ILE A 47 -12.12 19.90 -28.49
C ILE A 47 -11.79 21.39 -28.40
N ALA A 48 -11.45 21.91 -27.21
CA ALA A 48 -11.06 23.30 -27.02
C ALA A 48 -9.83 23.68 -27.85
N LEU A 49 -8.83 22.79 -27.94
CA LEU A 49 -7.67 22.95 -28.83
C LEU A 49 -8.07 23.00 -30.31
N GLY A 50 -9.00 22.14 -30.74
CA GLY A 50 -9.53 22.13 -32.11
C GLY A 50 -10.26 23.43 -32.46
N CYS A 51 -11.10 23.93 -31.54
CA CYS A 51 -11.77 25.23 -31.69
C CYS A 51 -10.78 26.40 -31.73
N ALA A 52 -9.73 26.37 -30.90
CA ALA A 52 -8.69 27.38 -30.90
C ALA A 52 -7.94 27.45 -32.24
N PHE A 53 -7.67 26.29 -32.86
CA PHE A 53 -7.04 26.20 -34.17
C PHE A 53 -7.97 26.74 -35.28
N ALA A 54 -9.27 26.41 -35.21
CA ALA A 54 -10.26 26.87 -36.18
C ALA A 54 -10.51 28.39 -36.12
N TRP A 55 -10.45 29.00 -34.92
CA TRP A 55 -10.77 30.41 -34.71
C TRP A 55 -9.55 31.32 -34.46
N GLY A 56 -8.33 30.77 -34.53
CA GLY A 56 -7.09 31.53 -34.35
C GLY A 56 -6.88 32.11 -32.94
N SER A 57 -7.59 31.62 -31.94
CA SER A 57 -7.56 32.17 -30.58
C SER A 57 -6.53 31.48 -29.70
N VAL A 58 -5.41 32.16 -29.48
CA VAL A 58 -4.31 31.69 -28.61
C VAL A 58 -4.77 31.46 -27.17
N PHE A 59 -5.71 32.27 -26.67
CA PHE A 59 -6.25 32.14 -25.31
C PHE A 59 -7.03 30.82 -25.12
N ILE A 60 -7.87 30.44 -26.09
CA ILE A 60 -8.64 29.18 -26.03
C ILE A 60 -7.69 27.98 -26.13
N GLY A 61 -6.64 28.09 -26.94
CA GLY A 61 -5.61 27.06 -27.09
C GLY A 61 -4.84 26.85 -25.79
N ALA A 62 -4.44 27.93 -25.11
CA ALA A 62 -3.75 27.86 -23.82
C ALA A 62 -4.62 27.19 -22.75
N ILE A 63 -5.91 27.53 -22.67
CA ILE A 63 -6.85 26.92 -21.72
C ILE A 63 -7.01 25.42 -21.98
N GLY A 64 -7.13 25.00 -23.25
CA GLY A 64 -7.22 23.60 -23.63
C GLY A 64 -5.98 22.79 -23.24
N ILE A 65 -4.78 23.32 -23.52
CA ILE A 65 -3.50 22.69 -23.15
C ILE A 65 -3.37 22.58 -21.62
N THR A 66 -3.65 23.66 -20.88
CA THR A 66 -3.58 23.66 -19.42
C THR A 66 -4.56 22.66 -18.82
N ALA A 67 -5.79 22.56 -19.33
CA ALA A 67 -6.76 21.58 -18.85
C ALA A 67 -6.29 20.14 -19.04
N ILE A 68 -5.69 19.81 -20.20
CA ILE A 68 -5.12 18.47 -20.46
C ILE A 68 -3.96 18.18 -19.51
N ILE A 69 -3.01 19.11 -19.37
CA ILE A 69 -1.83 18.93 -18.53
C ILE A 69 -2.21 18.78 -17.07
N VAL A 70 -3.08 19.65 -16.55
CA VAL A 70 -3.53 19.60 -15.15
C VAL A 70 -4.28 18.30 -14.87
N THR A 71 -5.16 17.88 -15.79
CA THR A 71 -5.86 16.60 -15.70
C THR A 71 -4.84 15.45 -15.64
N GLU A 72 -3.91 15.35 -16.59
CA GLU A 72 -2.92 14.27 -16.60
C GLU A 72 -1.99 14.27 -15.37
N ILE A 73 -1.60 15.44 -14.86
CA ILE A 73 -0.80 15.54 -13.62
C ILE A 73 -1.62 15.09 -12.41
N ALA A 74 -2.87 15.53 -12.28
CA ALA A 74 -3.77 15.12 -11.20
C ALA A 74 -4.00 13.61 -11.23
N TYR A 75 -4.26 13.03 -12.40
CA TYR A 75 -4.43 11.59 -12.59
C TYR A 75 -3.16 10.80 -12.31
N ARG A 76 -1.99 11.29 -12.71
CA ARG A 76 -0.71 10.67 -12.36
C ARG A 76 -0.47 10.69 -10.86
N LYS A 77 -0.73 11.81 -10.18
CA LYS A 77 -0.61 11.90 -8.72
C LYS A 77 -1.58 10.94 -8.03
N LEU A 78 -2.85 10.89 -8.45
CA LEU A 78 -3.83 9.92 -7.95
C LEU A 78 -3.39 8.47 -8.20
N GLY A 79 -2.76 8.17 -9.34
CA GLY A 79 -2.16 6.87 -9.63
C GLY A 79 -0.95 6.53 -8.75
N THR A 80 -0.09 7.51 -8.45
CA THR A 80 1.07 7.35 -7.56
C THR A 80 0.66 7.13 -6.10
N PHE A 81 -0.44 7.75 -5.66
CA PHE A 81 -1.05 7.50 -4.35
C PHE A 81 -1.85 6.18 -4.30
N GLY A 82 -1.84 5.38 -5.37
CA GLY A 82 -2.51 4.08 -5.39
C GLY A 82 -4.04 4.14 -5.56
N LEU A 83 -4.63 5.34 -5.68
CA LEU A 83 -6.09 5.53 -5.72
C LEU A 83 -6.74 5.12 -7.04
N LEU A 84 -5.96 5.10 -8.15
CA LEU A 84 -6.48 4.76 -9.49
C LEU A 84 -5.91 3.48 -10.07
N LYS A 85 -5.02 2.81 -9.33
CA LYS A 85 -4.27 1.65 -9.83
C LYS A 85 -4.92 0.32 -9.46
N ASN A 86 -6.24 0.27 -9.46
CA ASN A 86 -6.98 -1.00 -9.39
C ASN A 86 -7.52 -1.32 -10.78
N SER A 87 -6.65 -1.93 -11.59
CA SER A 87 -7.15 -2.88 -12.58
C SER A 87 -7.53 -4.13 -11.79
N MET A 88 -8.83 -4.42 -11.73
CA MET A 88 -9.44 -5.58 -11.09
C MET A 88 -8.87 -6.93 -11.61
N SER A 89 -8.04 -6.92 -12.66
CA SER A 89 -7.34 -8.11 -13.18
C SER A 89 -6.09 -8.52 -12.38
N HIS A 90 -5.59 -7.68 -11.47
CA HIS A 90 -4.34 -7.93 -10.75
C HIS A 90 -4.54 -7.82 -9.24
N HIS A 91 -5.13 -8.87 -8.68
CA HIS A 91 -5.20 -9.09 -7.24
C HIS A 91 -3.79 -8.99 -6.63
N ILE A 92 -3.59 -8.04 -5.72
CA ILE A 92 -2.29 -7.79 -5.07
C ILE A 92 -1.86 -9.03 -4.28
N TYR A 93 -2.81 -9.64 -3.58
CA TYR A 93 -2.67 -10.89 -2.84
C TYR A 93 -3.13 -12.08 -3.68
N LYS A 94 -2.41 -13.20 -3.56
CA LYS A 94 -2.84 -14.46 -4.16
C LYS A 94 -3.75 -15.18 -3.15
N PRO A 95 -4.98 -15.58 -3.54
CA PRO A 95 -5.82 -16.38 -2.68
C PRO A 95 -5.11 -17.69 -2.30
N ALA A 96 -5.17 -18.04 -1.02
CA ALA A 96 -4.52 -19.23 -0.47
C ALA A 96 -5.17 -19.64 0.85
N GLN A 97 -4.92 -20.87 1.27
CA GLN A 97 -5.36 -21.41 2.56
C GLN A 97 -4.19 -22.13 3.22
N CYS A 98 -4.06 -21.98 4.53
CA CYS A 98 -3.09 -22.71 5.33
C CYS A 98 -3.73 -23.11 6.67
N GLU A 99 -2.99 -23.86 7.49
CA GLU A 99 -3.44 -24.17 8.84
C GLU A 99 -3.58 -22.88 9.66
N GLY A 100 -4.80 -22.59 10.12
CA GLY A 100 -5.12 -21.42 10.95
C GLY A 100 -5.65 -20.20 10.18
N GLY A 101 -5.76 -20.25 8.84
CA GLY A 101 -6.41 -19.16 8.11
C GLY A 101 -6.50 -19.31 6.59
N ARG A 102 -7.22 -18.37 5.99
CA ARG A 102 -7.42 -18.27 4.55
C ARG A 102 -7.41 -16.83 4.08
N LEU A 103 -6.86 -16.61 2.90
CA LEU A 103 -6.86 -15.34 2.20
C LEU A 103 -7.69 -15.50 0.93
N PHE A 104 -8.79 -14.76 0.83
CA PHE A 104 -9.69 -14.78 -0.32
C PHE A 104 -10.14 -13.38 -0.67
N TYR A 105 -10.96 -13.24 -1.71
CA TYR A 105 -11.52 -11.95 -2.11
C TYR A 105 -13.03 -11.98 -2.00
N GLN A 106 -13.60 -10.90 -1.48
CA GLN A 106 -15.02 -10.59 -1.60
C GLN A 106 -15.14 -9.33 -2.45
N GLY A 107 -15.45 -9.50 -3.73
CA GLY A 107 -15.27 -8.44 -4.72
C GLY A 107 -13.78 -8.09 -4.86
N ASP A 108 -13.44 -6.81 -4.71
CA ASP A 108 -12.08 -6.31 -4.85
C ASP A 108 -11.29 -6.28 -3.53
N ILE A 109 -11.93 -6.64 -2.42
CA ILE A 109 -11.33 -6.53 -1.09
C ILE A 109 -10.70 -7.87 -0.71
N PRO A 110 -9.38 -7.91 -0.45
CA PRO A 110 -8.75 -9.09 0.12
C PRO A 110 -9.19 -9.26 1.57
N ILE A 111 -9.79 -10.40 1.88
CA ILE A 111 -10.19 -10.79 3.23
C ILE A 111 -9.23 -11.85 3.73
N LEU A 112 -8.53 -11.51 4.81
CA LEU A 112 -7.75 -12.45 5.61
C LEU A 112 -8.64 -12.92 6.76
N SER A 113 -9.04 -14.20 6.72
CA SER A 113 -9.81 -14.85 7.77
C SER A 113 -8.85 -15.73 8.56
N ILE A 114 -8.69 -15.41 9.84
CA ILE A 114 -7.89 -16.19 10.79
C ILE A 114 -8.85 -16.97 11.68
N GLU A 115 -8.62 -18.28 11.80
CA GLU A 115 -9.55 -19.22 12.44
C GLU A 115 -9.09 -19.67 13.83
N SER A 116 -7.93 -19.17 14.29
CA SER A 116 -7.30 -19.58 15.54
C SER A 116 -7.29 -18.45 16.57
N ASP A 117 -7.72 -18.74 17.79
CA ASP A 117 -7.60 -17.84 18.95
C ASP A 117 -6.19 -17.85 19.56
N ASP A 118 -5.36 -18.85 19.23
CA ASP A 118 -3.96 -18.91 19.63
C ASP A 118 -3.15 -17.84 18.87
N PRO A 119 -2.54 -16.86 19.56
CA PRO A 119 -1.79 -15.75 18.96
C PRO A 119 -0.66 -16.23 18.05
N TYR A 120 0.04 -17.30 18.42
CA TYR A 120 1.16 -17.81 17.63
C TYR A 120 0.67 -18.37 16.29
N LYS A 121 -0.39 -19.19 16.32
CA LYS A 121 -0.98 -19.80 15.12
C LYS A 121 -1.63 -18.75 14.22
N ALA A 122 -2.32 -17.78 14.81
CA ALA A 122 -2.90 -16.63 14.11
C ALA A 122 -1.81 -15.85 13.35
N GLY A 123 -0.74 -15.46 14.07
CA GLY A 123 0.41 -14.79 13.49
C GLY A 123 1.05 -15.61 12.38
N LYS A 124 1.24 -16.92 12.59
CA LYS A 124 1.82 -17.82 11.60
C LYS A 124 1.01 -17.92 10.31
N ALA A 125 -0.31 -18.05 10.41
CA ALA A 125 -1.19 -18.05 9.25
C ALA A 125 -1.14 -16.71 8.50
N GLN A 126 -1.21 -15.59 9.24
CA GLN A 126 -1.09 -14.25 8.66
C GLN A 126 0.25 -14.03 7.95
N GLY A 127 1.36 -14.41 8.59
CA GLY A 127 2.70 -14.28 8.03
C GLY A 127 2.87 -15.09 6.75
N TYR A 128 2.40 -16.34 6.74
CA TYR A 128 2.47 -17.21 5.57
C TYR A 128 1.66 -16.66 4.39
N LEU A 129 0.39 -16.28 4.63
CA LEU A 129 -0.53 -15.82 3.58
C LEU A 129 -0.15 -14.45 2.99
N THR A 130 0.56 -13.62 3.76
CA THR A 130 0.97 -12.26 3.34
C THR A 130 2.45 -12.15 2.99
N ALA A 131 3.22 -13.24 3.10
CA ALA A 131 4.66 -13.27 2.90
C ALA A 131 5.15 -12.59 1.61
N PRO A 132 4.55 -12.81 0.41
CA PRO A 132 5.03 -12.18 -0.82
C PRO A 132 4.98 -10.64 -0.76
N GLN A 133 3.95 -10.08 -0.13
CA GLN A 133 3.71 -8.64 -0.03
C GLN A 133 4.56 -8.05 1.09
N ALA A 134 4.65 -8.75 2.23
CA ALA A 134 5.51 -8.36 3.34
C ALA A 134 6.98 -8.23 2.91
N LEU A 135 7.49 -9.20 2.13
CA LEU A 135 8.85 -9.16 1.61
C LEU A 135 9.08 -8.03 0.59
N LYS A 136 8.09 -7.76 -0.28
CA LYS A 136 8.14 -6.60 -1.20
C LYS A 136 8.17 -5.28 -0.45
N LEU A 137 7.36 -5.13 0.61
CA LEU A 137 7.33 -3.94 1.44
C LEU A 137 8.64 -3.78 2.22
N ALA A 138 9.15 -4.84 2.84
CA ALA A 138 10.41 -4.82 3.57
C ALA A 138 11.59 -4.41 2.67
N ARG A 139 11.62 -4.90 1.42
CA ARG A 139 12.63 -4.48 0.43
C ARG A 139 12.52 -2.98 0.14
N ARG A 140 11.31 -2.48 -0.15
CA ARG A 140 11.10 -1.05 -0.42
C ARG A 140 11.43 -0.18 0.78
N ALA A 141 11.14 -0.64 1.99
CA ALA A 141 11.45 0.09 3.22
C ALA A 141 12.96 0.30 3.37
N ARG A 142 13.78 -0.71 3.05
CA ARG A 142 15.25 -0.58 3.02
C ARG A 142 15.76 0.40 1.96
N GLU A 143 15.03 0.54 0.86
CA GLU A 143 15.36 1.47 -0.23
C GLU A 143 14.96 2.92 0.11
N MET A 144 14.19 3.17 1.18
CA MET A 144 13.83 4.53 1.61
C MET A 144 14.98 5.20 2.39
N SER A 145 15.39 6.38 1.95
CA SER A 145 16.39 7.21 2.62
C SER A 145 15.94 7.57 4.04
N GLY A 146 16.78 7.31 5.05
CA GLY A 146 16.51 7.66 6.44
C GLY A 146 16.05 6.50 7.32
N MET A 147 15.94 5.27 6.78
CA MET A 147 15.80 4.08 7.63
C MET A 147 17.11 3.76 8.36
N PRO A 148 17.05 3.42 9.66
CA PRO A 148 18.23 2.99 10.40
C PRO A 148 18.83 1.71 9.81
N GLU A 149 20.15 1.63 9.81
CA GLU A 149 20.88 0.44 9.37
C GLU A 149 20.50 -0.78 10.24
N PRO A 150 20.52 -2.02 9.71
CA PRO A 150 20.05 -3.22 10.42
C PRO A 150 20.64 -3.41 11.83
N HIS A 151 21.89 -3.00 12.04
CA HIS A 151 22.57 -3.09 13.34
C HIS A 151 22.05 -2.07 14.37
N GLN A 152 21.55 -0.91 13.93
CA GLN A 152 20.93 0.10 14.79
C GLN A 152 19.53 -0.32 15.22
N VAL A 153 18.83 -1.06 14.36
CA VAL A 153 17.49 -1.60 14.64
C VAL A 153 17.52 -2.58 15.81
N GLN A 154 18.54 -3.44 15.92
CA GLN A 154 18.57 -4.50 16.94
C GLN A 154 18.56 -3.99 18.38
N ASN A 155 19.31 -2.92 18.67
CA ASN A 155 19.37 -2.35 20.01
C ASN A 155 18.04 -1.70 20.41
N VAL A 156 17.44 -0.95 19.48
CA VAL A 156 16.13 -0.30 19.67
C VAL A 156 15.02 -1.35 19.78
N LEU A 157 15.12 -2.44 19.03
CA LEU A 157 14.13 -3.52 19.05
C LEU A 157 14.08 -4.21 20.42
N ALA A 158 15.23 -4.42 21.08
CA ALA A 158 15.28 -5.02 22.41
C ALA A 158 14.56 -4.17 23.47
N GLU A 159 14.72 -2.85 23.42
CA GLU A 159 14.04 -1.90 24.31
C GLU A 159 12.53 -1.85 24.03
N ILE A 160 12.14 -1.80 22.74
CA ILE A 160 10.74 -1.78 22.35
C ILE A 160 10.02 -3.08 22.75
N LYS A 161 10.67 -4.24 22.59
CA LYS A 161 10.09 -5.55 22.96
C LYS A 161 9.66 -5.61 24.43
N GLN A 162 10.36 -4.90 25.33
CA GLN A 162 9.98 -4.87 26.76
C GLN A 162 8.65 -4.16 27.02
N GLN A 163 8.21 -3.29 26.11
CA GLN A 163 6.97 -2.51 26.23
C GLN A 163 5.78 -3.18 25.54
N ILE A 164 6.02 -4.22 24.75
CA ILE A 164 4.99 -4.91 23.98
C ILE A 164 4.40 -6.05 24.82
N PRO A 165 3.05 -6.14 24.96
CA PRO A 165 2.42 -7.26 25.65
C PRO A 165 2.82 -8.61 25.05
N GLN A 166 3.01 -9.61 25.92
CA GLN A 166 3.53 -10.92 25.54
C GLN A 166 2.71 -11.59 24.42
N GLN A 167 1.39 -11.41 24.41
CA GLN A 167 0.50 -11.94 23.38
C GLN A 167 0.91 -11.46 21.97
N TYR A 168 1.22 -10.18 21.81
CA TYR A 168 1.64 -9.62 20.52
C TYR A 168 3.06 -10.03 20.15
N LEU A 169 3.96 -10.22 21.12
CA LEU A 169 5.29 -10.79 20.87
C LEU A 169 5.17 -12.21 20.31
N THR A 170 4.27 -13.02 20.88
CA THR A 170 3.98 -14.37 20.41
C THR A 170 3.37 -14.38 19.01
N GLU A 171 2.45 -13.46 18.72
CA GLU A 171 1.87 -13.30 17.38
C GLU A 171 2.91 -12.86 16.34
N MET A 172 3.76 -11.88 16.66
CA MET A 172 4.83 -11.43 15.75
C MET A 172 5.86 -12.53 15.50
N GLN A 173 6.22 -13.31 16.52
CA GLN A 173 7.08 -14.48 16.34
C GLN A 173 6.43 -15.49 15.38
N GLY A 174 5.14 -15.79 15.57
CA GLY A 174 4.37 -16.62 14.65
C GLY A 174 4.43 -16.08 13.22
N MET A 175 4.24 -14.78 13.03
CA MET A 175 4.28 -14.11 11.73
C MET A 175 5.64 -14.28 11.03
N VAL A 176 6.74 -14.10 11.75
CA VAL A 176 8.09 -14.32 11.21
C VAL A 176 8.27 -15.77 10.80
N ASP A 177 7.83 -16.73 11.62
CA ASP A 177 7.91 -18.15 11.31
C ASP A 177 7.05 -18.52 10.09
N GLY A 178 5.86 -17.93 9.98
CA GLY A 178 4.97 -18.08 8.82
C GLY A 178 5.61 -17.61 7.51
N ILE A 179 6.24 -16.43 7.54
CA ILE A 179 7.00 -15.90 6.40
C ILE A 179 8.15 -16.84 6.03
N ASN A 180 8.92 -17.30 7.02
CA ASN A 180 10.03 -18.22 6.80
C ASN A 180 9.58 -19.56 6.21
N ASN A 181 8.43 -20.10 6.66
CA ASN A 181 7.85 -21.31 6.08
C ASN A 181 7.51 -21.12 4.60
N TRP A 182 6.86 -20.00 4.28
CA TRP A 182 6.57 -19.66 2.88
C TRP A 182 7.86 -19.56 2.04
N ILE A 183 8.90 -18.89 2.55
CA ILE A 183 10.21 -18.79 1.88
C ILE A 183 10.82 -20.18 1.63
N ASN A 184 10.77 -21.05 2.64
CA ASN A 184 11.32 -22.40 2.55
C ASN A 184 10.58 -23.25 1.51
N GLU A 185 9.27 -23.07 1.35
CA GLU A 185 8.48 -23.78 0.32
C GLU A 185 8.73 -23.23 -1.08
N GLN A 186 9.04 -21.94 -1.20
CA GLN A 186 9.34 -21.26 -2.47
C GLN A 186 10.84 -21.26 -2.83
N TRP A 187 11.64 -22.13 -2.21
CA TRP A 187 13.12 -22.15 -2.27
C TRP A 187 13.73 -22.12 -3.69
N TRP A 188 12.98 -22.54 -4.71
CA TRP A 188 13.39 -22.58 -6.11
C TRP A 188 13.24 -21.24 -6.87
N TRP A 189 12.55 -20.23 -6.32
CA TRP A 189 12.26 -18.93 -6.97
C TRP A 189 13.25 -17.80 -6.66
N GLY A 190 14.40 -18.09 -6.06
CA GLY A 190 15.43 -17.09 -5.77
C GLY A 190 15.43 -16.62 -4.32
N ARG A 191 16.63 -16.49 -3.76
CA ARG A 191 16.98 -16.43 -2.34
C ARG A 191 16.38 -15.20 -1.62
N TYR A 192 15.20 -15.34 -1.03
CA TYR A 192 14.80 -14.45 0.05
C TYR A 192 15.59 -14.84 1.31
N PRO A 193 16.28 -13.89 1.98
CA PRO A 193 16.93 -14.17 3.25
C PRO A 193 15.88 -14.51 4.30
N LYS A 194 16.20 -15.43 5.22
CA LYS A 194 15.33 -15.71 6.37
C LYS A 194 15.11 -14.44 7.18
N VAL A 195 13.89 -14.26 7.65
CA VAL A 195 13.50 -13.16 8.54
C VAL A 195 13.73 -13.62 9.98
N SER A 196 14.30 -12.75 10.81
CA SER A 196 14.51 -13.01 12.24
C SER A 196 13.68 -12.03 13.05
N PHE A 197 13.05 -12.53 14.12
CA PHE A 197 12.35 -11.70 15.09
C PHE A 197 13.32 -11.20 16.16
#